data_AF-A0A950B160-F1
#
_entry.id   AF-A0A950B160-F1
#
_cell.length_a   1.000
_cell.length_b   1.000
_cell.length_c   1.000
_cell.angle_alpha   90.00
_cell.angle_beta   90.00
_cell.angle_gamma   90.00
#
_symmetry.space_group_name_H-M   'P 1'
#
loop_
_entity.id
_entity.type
_entity.pdbx_description
1 polymer ?
#
loop_
_entity_poly.entity_id
_entity_poly.type
_entity_poly.pdbx_seq_one_letter_code
_entity_poly.pdbx_strand_id
1 'polypeptide(L)'
;MWTCPQCGRRFGRARQSHECAPAMSIEEYFSTGPPHERLVFEAVIAHLDTLGPVHVEPVSVGIFLKHGLSGRSVAELRPMQKWVALSFSLPRRVSNRLIVRKPLADR
;
A
#
# COMPACT_ATOMS: atom_id res chain seq x y z
N MET A 1 -14.14 -0.82 12.06
CA MET A 1 -13.95 -1.08 10.62
C MET A 1 -15.26 -0.77 9.92
N TRP A 2 -15.23 -0.01 8.82
CA TRP A 2 -16.42 0.31 8.02
C TRP A 2 -16.18 -0.13 6.58
N THR A 3 -17.17 -0.75 5.95
CA THR A 3 -17.11 -1.12 4.53
C THR A 3 -17.94 -0.12 3.74
N CYS A 4 -17.37 0.46 2.69
CA CYS A 4 -18.11 1.34 1.81
C CYS A 4 -19.19 0.53 1.07
N PRO A 5 -20.48 0.91 1.14
CA PRO A 5 -21.55 0.19 0.47
C PRO A 5 -21.50 0.31 -1.06
N GLN A 6 -20.75 1.27 -1.60
CA GLN A 6 -20.64 1.51 -3.05
C GLN A 6 -19.50 0.70 -3.69
N CYS A 7 -18.30 0.72 -3.10
CA CYS A 7 -17.12 0.05 -3.68
C CYS A 7 -16.67 -1.20 -2.93
N GLY A 8 -17.29 -1.55 -1.79
CA GLY A 8 -16.95 -2.74 -1.00
C GLY A 8 -15.60 -2.68 -0.25
N ARG A 9 -14.83 -1.58 -0.39
CA ARG A 9 -13.52 -1.41 0.26
C ARG A 9 -13.66 -1.12 1.76
N ARG A 10 -12.68 -1.58 2.54
CA ARG A 10 -12.66 -1.47 4.02
C ARG A 10 -11.88 -0.24 4.48
N PHE A 11 -12.43 0.51 5.42
CA PHE A 11 -11.81 1.72 5.94
C PHE A 11 -11.81 1.75 7.47
N GLY A 12 -10.82 2.46 8.03
CA GLY A 12 -10.66 2.61 9.48
C GLY A 12 -11.66 3.55 10.13
N ARG A 13 -12.35 4.40 9.35
CA ARG A 13 -13.35 5.37 9.81
C ARG A 13 -14.57 5.35 8.88
N ALA A 14 -15.77 5.52 9.44
CA ALA A 14 -16.99 5.59 8.67
C ALA A 14 -17.00 6.83 7.76
N ARG A 15 -17.52 6.67 6.53
CA ARG A 15 -17.66 7.75 5.53
C ARG A 15 -16.35 8.50 5.25
N GLN A 16 -15.20 7.82 5.35
CA GLN A 16 -13.91 8.40 4.97
C GLN A 16 -13.95 8.80 3.49
N SER A 17 -13.54 10.04 3.18
CA SER A 17 -13.39 10.49 1.79
C SER A 17 -12.41 9.59 1.03
N HIS A 18 -12.85 9.08 -0.11
CA HIS A 18 -12.06 8.20 -0.97
C HIS A 18 -12.57 8.29 -2.42
N GLU A 19 -11.70 7.95 -3.36
CA GLU A 19 -12.13 7.63 -4.73
C GLU A 19 -12.88 6.30 -4.72
N CYS A 20 -14.13 6.31 -5.17
CA CYS A 20 -15.05 5.17 -5.08
C CYS A 20 -14.88 4.18 -6.25
N ALA A 21 -13.64 3.91 -6.64
CA ALA A 21 -13.32 2.83 -7.57
C ALA A 21 -13.22 1.49 -6.81
N PRO A 22 -13.71 0.38 -7.40
CA PRO A 22 -13.49 -0.96 -6.85
C PRO A 22 -11.99 -1.26 -6.76
N ALA A 23 -11.63 -2.14 -5.84
CA ALA A 23 -10.28 -2.71 -5.83
C ALA A 23 -10.12 -3.68 -7.01
N MET A 24 -8.91 -3.74 -7.56
CA MET A 24 -8.54 -4.74 -8.56
C MET A 24 -8.07 -6.02 -7.88
N SER A 25 -8.07 -7.14 -8.61
CA SER A 25 -7.29 -8.31 -8.19
C SER A 25 -5.79 -7.97 -8.22
N ILE A 26 -4.98 -8.69 -7.44
CA ILE A 26 -3.54 -8.42 -7.40
C ILE A 26 -2.87 -8.78 -8.73
N GLU A 27 -3.36 -9.82 -9.41
CA GLU A 27 -2.92 -10.22 -10.75
C GLU A 27 -3.26 -9.17 -11.82
N GLU A 28 -4.50 -8.66 -11.81
CA GLU A 28 -4.93 -7.58 -12.72
C GLU A 28 -4.10 -6.32 -12.53
N TYR A 29 -3.85 -5.93 -11.27
CA TYR A 29 -3.00 -4.78 -10.95
C TYR A 29 -1.60 -4.93 -11.58
N PHE A 30 -0.93 -6.04 -11.33
CA PHE A 30 0.42 -6.28 -11.87
C PHE A 30 0.47 -6.50 -13.38
N SER A 31 -0.65 -6.83 -14.03
CA SER A 31 -0.70 -6.92 -15.50
C SER A 31 -0.52 -5.57 -16.21
N THR A 32 -0.77 -4.46 -15.50
CA THR A 32 -0.70 -3.09 -16.04
C THR A 32 0.48 -2.28 -15.52
N GLY A 33 1.10 -2.72 -14.41
CA GLY A 33 2.19 -2.03 -13.72
C GLY A 33 3.59 -2.38 -14.23
N PRO A 34 4.62 -1.64 -13.81
CA PRO A 34 6.00 -1.92 -14.19
C PRO A 34 6.49 -3.22 -13.52
N PRO A 35 7.26 -4.09 -14.22
CA PRO A 35 7.65 -5.41 -13.70
C PRO A 35 8.39 -5.41 -12.36
N HIS A 36 9.13 -4.34 -12.06
CA HIS A 36 9.90 -4.22 -10.82
C HIS A 36 9.03 -4.04 -9.57
N GLU A 37 7.78 -3.63 -9.73
CA GLU A 37 6.89 -3.37 -8.59
C GLU A 37 6.55 -4.65 -7.82
N ARG A 38 6.32 -5.75 -8.55
CA ARG A 38 5.95 -7.04 -7.97
C ARG A 38 7.01 -7.56 -6.99
N LEU A 39 8.28 -7.43 -7.35
CA LEU A 39 9.40 -7.86 -6.48
C LEU A 39 9.43 -7.07 -5.16
N VAL A 40 9.17 -5.77 -5.22
CA VAL A 40 9.11 -4.92 -4.02
C VAL A 40 7.90 -5.28 -3.17
N PHE A 41 6.74 -5.46 -3.81
CA PHE A 41 5.52 -5.89 -3.12
C PHE A 41 5.70 -7.22 -2.39
N GLU A 42 6.23 -8.24 -3.07
CA GLU A 42 6.45 -9.57 -2.50
C GLU A 42 7.39 -9.49 -1.28
N ALA A 43 8.49 -8.72 -1.37
CA ALA A 43 9.40 -8.52 -0.25
C ALA A 43 8.73 -7.82 0.96
N VAL A 44 7.89 -6.81 0.70
CA VAL A 44 7.18 -6.07 1.74
C VAL A 44 6.12 -6.96 2.41
N ILE A 45 5.32 -7.69 1.64
CA ILE A 45 4.30 -8.60 2.18
C ILE A 45 4.93 -9.72 2.98
N ALA A 46 6.00 -10.35 2.48
CA ALA A 46 6.72 -11.39 3.21
C ALA A 46 7.18 -10.90 4.59
N HIS A 47 7.63 -9.64 4.71
CA HIS A 47 7.96 -9.05 6.01
C HIS A 47 6.72 -8.77 6.86
N LEU A 48 5.68 -8.15 6.28
CA LEU A 48 4.48 -7.78 7.03
C LEU A 48 3.69 -8.99 7.54
N ASP A 49 3.70 -10.11 6.83
CA ASP A 49 3.08 -11.37 7.25
C ASP A 49 3.68 -11.87 8.58
N THR A 50 4.94 -11.54 8.88
CA THR A 50 5.56 -11.84 10.18
C THR A 50 5.02 -10.99 11.33
N LEU A 51 4.37 -9.86 11.04
CA LEU A 51 3.85 -8.91 12.02
C LEU A 51 2.35 -9.10 12.29
N GLY A 52 1.67 -9.95 11.50
CA GLY A 52 0.26 -10.29 11.63
C GLY A 52 -0.54 -10.05 10.35
N PRO A 53 -1.86 -10.26 10.39
CA PRO A 53 -2.70 -10.23 9.19
C PRO A 53 -2.67 -8.87 8.48
N VAL A 54 -2.39 -8.89 7.17
CA VAL A 54 -2.46 -7.73 6.29
C VAL A 54 -3.53 -7.92 5.22
N HIS A 55 -4.30 -6.88 4.99
CA HIS A 55 -5.20 -6.80 3.85
C HIS A 55 -4.55 -5.95 2.76
N VAL A 56 -4.36 -6.57 1.60
CA VAL A 56 -3.89 -5.94 0.38
C VAL A 56 -5.08 -5.37 -0.39
N GLU A 57 -4.99 -4.11 -0.77
CA GLU A 57 -6.02 -3.42 -1.55
C GLU A 57 -5.38 -2.69 -2.75
N PRO A 58 -5.31 -3.35 -3.92
CA PRO A 58 -4.82 -2.75 -5.15
C PRO A 58 -5.85 -1.78 -5.73
N VAL A 59 -5.41 -0.58 -6.08
CA VAL A 59 -6.20 0.44 -6.76
C VAL A 59 -5.37 1.12 -7.86
N SER A 60 -6.00 1.93 -8.71
CA SER A 60 -5.35 2.55 -9.88
C SER A 60 -4.06 3.32 -9.56
N VAL A 61 -3.96 3.90 -8.36
CA VAL A 61 -2.82 4.74 -7.95
C VAL A 61 -1.73 4.01 -7.15
N GLY A 62 -1.94 2.73 -6.79
CA GLY A 62 -1.03 1.99 -5.93
C GLY A 62 -1.69 0.87 -5.13
N ILE A 63 -0.90 0.25 -4.26
CA ILE A 63 -1.36 -0.81 -3.35
C ILE A 63 -1.43 -0.24 -1.93
N PHE A 64 -2.63 -0.21 -1.35
CA PHE A 64 -2.81 0.08 0.06
C PHE A 64 -2.68 -1.18 0.90
N LEU A 65 -1.86 -1.11 1.95
CA LEU A 65 -1.64 -2.17 2.91
C LEU A 65 -2.35 -1.80 4.22
N LYS A 66 -3.33 -2.62 4.62
CA LYS A 66 -4.19 -2.34 5.76
C LYS A 66 -4.03 -3.39 6.83
N HIS A 67 -4.08 -2.97 8.08
CA HIS A 67 -4.11 -3.88 9.22
C HIS A 67 -5.37 -4.77 9.15
N GLY A 68 -5.20 -6.09 9.15
CA GLY A 68 -6.26 -7.05 8.84
C GLY A 68 -7.46 -6.99 9.79
N LEU A 69 -7.24 -6.65 11.08
CA LEU A 69 -8.33 -6.56 12.07
C LEU A 69 -9.03 -5.18 12.09
N SER A 70 -8.30 -4.10 11.77
CA SER A 70 -8.83 -2.73 11.98
C SER A 70 -9.27 -2.06 10.69
N GLY A 71 -8.77 -2.53 9.54
CA GLY A 71 -8.99 -1.91 8.22
C GLY A 71 -8.31 -0.55 8.07
N ARG A 72 -7.41 -0.17 9.00
CA ARG A 72 -6.61 1.06 8.87
C ARG A 72 -5.44 0.83 7.93
N SER A 73 -5.23 1.74 6.99
CA SER A 73 -4.02 1.78 6.18
C SER A 73 -2.81 2.02 7.07
N VAL A 74 -1.81 1.14 6.94
CA VAL A 74 -0.54 1.23 7.66
C VAL A 74 0.60 1.57 6.72
N ALA A 75 0.49 1.15 5.46
CA ALA A 75 1.44 1.45 4.41
C ALA A 75 0.78 1.57 3.04
N GLU A 76 1.51 2.13 2.10
CA GLU A 76 1.13 2.31 0.71
C GLU A 76 2.37 2.10 -0.16
N LEU A 77 2.23 1.30 -1.22
CA LEU A 77 3.20 1.19 -2.30
C LEU A 77 2.66 1.94 -3.51
N ARG A 78 3.45 2.85 -4.07
CA ARG A 78 3.13 3.49 -5.35
C ARG A 78 4.20 3.21 -6.39
N PRO A 79 3.84 2.71 -7.57
CA PRO A 79 4.77 2.56 -8.66
C PRO A 79 5.19 3.94 -9.16
N MET A 80 6.49 4.10 -9.37
CA MET A 80 7.08 5.21 -10.09
C MET A 80 7.79 4.66 -11.33
N GLN A 81 8.27 5.52 -12.22
CA GLN A 81 8.86 5.07 -13.48
C GLN A 81 10.07 4.11 -13.30
N LYS A 82 10.85 4.28 -12.22
CA LYS A 82 12.10 3.52 -11.99
C LYS A 82 12.24 2.93 -10.58
N TRP A 83 11.22 3.11 -9.73
CA TRP A 83 11.29 2.77 -8.31
C TRP A 83 9.88 2.66 -7.74
N VAL A 84 9.76 2.16 -6.51
CA VAL A 84 8.50 2.11 -5.77
C VAL A 84 8.59 3.01 -4.55
N ALA A 85 7.63 3.92 -4.40
CA ALA A 85 7.51 4.71 -3.19
C ALA A 85 6.78 3.91 -2.11
N LEU A 86 7.46 3.65 -1.00
CA LEU A 86 6.85 3.10 0.21
C LEU A 86 6.58 4.23 1.21
N SER A 87 5.30 4.43 1.54
CA SER A 87 4.89 5.29 2.66
C SER A 87 4.29 4.44 3.76
N PHE A 88 4.55 4.78 5.02
CA PHE A 88 3.99 4.06 6.17
C PHE A 88 3.79 4.98 7.37
N SER A 89 2.85 4.62 8.23
CA SER A 89 2.51 5.36 9.44
C SER A 89 3.10 4.69 10.68
N LEU A 90 3.82 5.45 11.49
CA LEU A 90 4.34 5.01 12.79
C LEU A 90 3.80 5.90 13.91
N PRO A 91 3.63 5.37 15.13
CA PRO A 91 3.18 6.16 16.29
C PRO A 91 4.23 7.17 16.76
N ARG A 92 5.48 7.05 16.29
CA ARG A 92 6.59 7.93 16.61
C ARG A 92 7.38 8.28 15.37
N ARG A 93 8.07 9.42 15.41
CA ARG A 93 9.02 9.81 14.36
C ARG A 93 10.22 8.86 14.36
N VAL A 94 10.65 8.47 13.16
CA VAL A 94 11.88 7.70 12.92
C VAL A 94 12.71 8.46 11.90
N SER A 95 13.99 8.64 12.19
CA SER A 95 14.98 9.16 11.25
C SER A 95 15.95 8.05 10.89
N ASN A 96 16.11 7.79 9.60
CA ASN A 96 17.12 6.87 9.08
C ASN A 96 17.58 7.41 7.72
N ARG A 97 18.88 7.28 7.42
CA ARG A 97 19.47 7.77 6.16
C ARG A 97 18.86 7.12 4.91
N LEU A 98 18.29 5.93 5.06
CA LEU A 98 17.59 5.21 3.99
C LEU A 98 16.15 5.69 3.77
N ILE A 99 15.57 6.45 4.70
CA ILE A 99 14.24 7.03 4.57
C ILE A 99 14.38 8.38 3.88
N VAL A 100 14.20 8.38 2.57
CA VAL A 100 14.29 9.56 1.71
C VAL A 100 13.01 9.74 0.90
N ARG A 101 12.65 10.99 0.61
CA ARG A 101 11.40 11.30 -0.13
C ARG A 101 11.50 10.92 -1.62
N LYS A 102 12.71 10.88 -2.16
CA LYS A 102 13.06 10.42 -3.50
C LYS A 102 14.32 9.56 -3.39
N PRO A 103 14.46 8.49 -4.18
CA PRO A 103 15.72 7.77 -4.26
C PRO A 103 16.86 8.73 -4.56
N LEU A 104 17.98 8.54 -3.87
CA LEU A 104 19.20 9.22 -4.25
C LEU A 104 19.61 8.63 -5.61
N ALA A 105 19.76 9.48 -6.61
CA ALA A 105 20.40 9.05 -7.85
C ALA A 105 21.83 8.64 -7.49
N ASP A 106 22.27 7.47 -7.96
CA ASP A 106 23.67 7.09 -7.92
C ASP A 106 24.45 8.25 -8.56
N ARG A 107 25.37 8.85 -7.80
CA ARG A 107 26.28 9.89 -8.28
C ARG A 107 27.44 9.26 -9.02
#